data_AF-J3C8E8-F1
#
_entry.id   AF-J3C8E8-F1
#
_cell.length_a   1.000
_cell.length_b   1.000
_cell.length_c   1.000
_cell.angle_alpha   90.00
_cell.angle_beta   90.00
_cell.angle_gamma   90.00
#
_symmetry.space_group_name_H-M   'P 1'
#
loop_
_entity.id
_entity.type
_entity.pdbx_description
1 polymer ?
#
loop_
_entity_poly.entity_id
_entity_poly.type
_entity_poly.pdbx_seq_one_letter_code
_entity_poly.pdbx_strand_id
1 'polypeptide(L)'
;MLFLGFILLYVLSAYTLSKITVDKETDTKPEVEIFILTNGVHTDIVMPTKNDQIDWSKQVQFKNTKSADSTYKYIAMGWGDKGFYLETPNWSDLKASVALKAATGLSTTAIHTTYYKQMRLGDDCKSIMISKAQYSRLINYINNSFQKETSGNFLPIKTDANYGKTDAFYEANGSYSLFQTCNTWANSG
;
A
#
# COMPACT_ATOMS: atom_id res chain seq x y z
N MET A 1 -13.25 -37.37 0.54
CA MET A 1 -12.84 -37.08 1.93
C MET A 1 -11.59 -36.21 2.01
N LEU A 2 -10.50 -36.52 1.29
CA LEU A 2 -9.25 -35.74 1.34
C LEU A 2 -9.43 -34.24 0.99
N PHE A 3 -10.17 -33.93 -0.07
CA PHE A 3 -10.43 -32.55 -0.52
C PHE A 3 -11.17 -31.69 0.54
N LEU A 4 -12.21 -32.26 1.17
CA LEU A 4 -12.92 -31.61 2.27
C LEU A 4 -12.02 -31.40 3.49
N GLY A 5 -11.13 -32.35 3.77
CA GLY A 5 -10.11 -32.22 4.81
C GLY A 5 -9.15 -31.05 4.55
N PHE A 6 -8.71 -30.86 3.30
CA PHE A 6 -7.87 -29.72 2.92
C PHE A 6 -8.59 -28.38 3.05
N ILE A 7 -9.86 -28.29 2.62
CA ILE A 7 -10.65 -27.07 2.80
C ILE A 7 -10.81 -26.74 4.28
N LEU A 8 -11.16 -27.75 5.09
CA LEU A 8 -11.33 -27.55 6.54
C LEU A 8 -10.03 -27.09 7.19
N LEU A 9 -8.90 -27.74 6.86
CA LEU A 9 -7.58 -27.35 7.35
C LEU A 9 -7.25 -25.91 6.96
N TYR A 10 -7.46 -25.54 5.70
CA TYR A 10 -7.22 -24.18 5.23
C TYR A 10 -8.06 -23.15 6.00
N VAL A 11 -9.36 -23.38 6.14
CA VAL A 11 -10.27 -22.46 6.86
C VAL A 11 -9.88 -22.35 8.33
N LEU A 12 -9.54 -23.47 8.98
CA LEU A 12 -9.07 -23.47 10.35
C LEU A 12 -7.75 -22.70 10.50
N SER A 13 -6.77 -22.95 9.64
CA SER A 13 -5.50 -22.24 9.64
C SER A 13 -5.70 -20.73 9.39
N ALA A 14 -6.51 -20.35 8.41
CA ALA A 14 -6.81 -18.95 8.14
C ALA A 14 -7.49 -18.27 9.34
N TYR A 15 -8.44 -18.96 9.98
CA TYR A 15 -9.14 -18.45 11.16
C TYR A 15 -8.25 -18.32 12.39
N THR A 16 -7.38 -19.29 12.66
CA THR A 16 -6.50 -19.26 13.84
C THR A 16 -5.34 -18.30 13.65
N LEU A 17 -4.67 -18.32 12.50
CA LEU A 17 -3.52 -17.46 12.23
C LEU A 17 -3.89 -15.99 12.09
N SER A 18 -5.08 -15.67 11.54
CA SER A 18 -5.54 -14.27 11.43
C SER A 18 -5.80 -13.60 12.78
N LYS A 19 -5.93 -14.38 13.87
CA LYS A 19 -6.10 -13.85 15.23
C LYS A 19 -4.79 -13.64 15.97
N ILE A 20 -3.66 -14.07 15.41
CA ILE A 20 -2.36 -13.85 16.02
C ILE A 20 -1.98 -12.39 15.79
N THR A 21 -2.08 -11.58 16.84
CA THR A 21 -1.65 -10.18 16.82
C THR A 21 -0.18 -10.06 17.20
N VAL A 22 0.46 -8.99 16.75
CA VAL A 22 1.80 -8.60 17.21
C VAL A 22 1.64 -7.59 18.34
N ASP A 23 2.48 -7.70 19.37
CA ASP A 23 2.50 -6.75 20.46
C ASP A 23 2.94 -5.36 19.97
N LYS A 24 2.33 -4.34 20.55
CA LYS A 24 2.75 -2.95 20.31
C LYS A 24 4.17 -2.75 20.84
N GLU A 25 5.01 -2.06 20.08
CA GLU A 25 6.33 -1.63 20.57
C GLU A 25 6.21 -0.79 21.86
N THR A 26 7.05 -1.12 22.85
CA THR A 26 7.10 -0.39 24.13
C THR A 26 7.50 1.07 23.92
N ASP A 27 7.08 1.94 24.85
CA ASP A 27 7.43 3.37 24.86
C ASP A 27 6.98 4.17 23.62
N THR A 28 6.02 3.64 22.85
CA THR A 28 5.41 4.36 21.74
C THR A 28 4.67 5.61 22.23
N LYS A 29 5.24 6.78 21.95
CA LYS A 29 4.60 8.09 22.18
C LYS A 29 3.57 8.38 21.06
N PRO A 30 2.36 8.86 21.38
CA PRO A 30 1.36 9.17 20.37
C PRO A 30 1.63 10.53 19.71
N GLU A 31 2.53 10.58 18.73
CA GLU A 31 3.04 11.84 18.16
C GLU A 31 2.60 12.10 16.72
N VAL A 32 2.44 11.05 15.91
CA VAL A 32 2.02 11.13 14.51
C VAL A 32 0.84 10.20 14.30
N GLU A 33 -0.25 10.74 13.74
CA GLU A 33 -1.41 9.94 13.34
C GLU A 33 -1.21 9.38 11.93
N ILE A 34 -1.34 8.07 11.79
CA ILE A 34 -1.41 7.36 10.52
C ILE A 34 -2.68 6.51 10.47
N PHE A 35 -3.03 6.01 9.30
CA PHE A 35 -4.18 5.12 9.14
C PHE A 35 -3.81 3.90 8.32
N ILE A 36 -4.46 2.78 8.63
CA ILE A 36 -4.49 1.61 7.76
C ILE A 36 -5.84 1.64 7.04
N LEU A 37 -5.80 1.71 5.71
CA LEU A 37 -6.99 1.80 4.85
C LEU A 37 -7.04 0.55 3.97
N THR A 38 -8.20 -0.11 3.89
CA THR A 38 -8.40 -1.26 3.00
C THR A 38 -9.67 -1.13 2.19
N ASN A 39 -9.68 -1.71 0.99
CA ASN A 39 -10.91 -1.88 0.20
C ASN A 39 -11.37 -3.35 0.15
N GLY A 40 -10.82 -4.20 1.03
CA GLY A 40 -11.06 -5.64 1.08
C GLY A 40 -10.17 -6.47 0.15
N VAL A 41 -9.49 -5.84 -0.81
CA VAL A 41 -8.56 -6.50 -1.76
C VAL A 41 -7.13 -5.98 -1.59
N HIS A 42 -7.00 -4.72 -1.19
CA HIS A 42 -5.75 -4.01 -1.03
C HIS A 42 -5.69 -3.28 0.31
N THR A 43 -4.47 -3.03 0.80
CA THR A 43 -4.22 -2.34 2.07
C THR A 43 -3.17 -1.24 1.85
N ASP A 44 -3.57 -0.01 2.15
CA ASP A 44 -2.73 1.19 2.10
C ASP A 44 -2.35 1.64 3.51
N ILE A 45 -1.17 2.27 3.60
CA ILE A 45 -0.80 3.10 4.74
C ILE A 45 -1.08 4.55 4.39
N VAL A 46 -1.87 5.23 5.21
CA VAL A 46 -2.20 6.64 5.05
C VAL A 46 -1.43 7.48 6.04
N MET A 47 -0.78 8.52 5.54
CA MET A 47 0.07 9.41 6.32
C MET A 47 -0.32 10.87 6.07
N PRO A 48 0.08 11.80 6.96
CA PRO A 48 0.02 13.22 6.65
C PRO A 48 0.85 13.50 5.40
N THR A 49 0.28 14.21 4.42
CA THR A 49 0.99 14.62 3.19
C THR A 49 2.26 15.40 3.52
N LYS A 50 2.23 16.18 4.59
CA LYS A 50 3.35 16.98 5.07
C LYS A 50 3.30 17.11 6.59
N ASN A 51 4.46 16.97 7.22
CA ASN A 51 4.71 17.36 8.62
C ASN A 51 6.15 17.87 8.77
N ASP A 52 6.66 17.92 10.00
CA ASP A 52 8.01 18.36 10.34
C ASP A 52 9.10 17.35 9.93
N GLN A 53 8.76 16.07 9.73
CA GLN A 53 9.71 15.02 9.34
C GLN A 53 9.81 14.82 7.82
N ILE A 54 8.71 15.01 7.08
CA ILE A 54 8.69 14.83 5.62
C ILE A 54 7.61 15.68 4.93
N ASP A 55 7.85 16.01 3.66
CA ASP A 55 6.89 16.59 2.73
C ASP A 55 6.78 15.67 1.51
N TRP A 56 5.82 14.73 1.56
CA TRP A 56 5.63 13.73 0.49
C TRP A 56 5.28 14.37 -0.84
N SER A 57 4.67 15.56 -0.84
CA SER A 57 4.27 16.27 -2.07
C SER A 57 5.45 16.68 -2.95
N LYS A 58 6.68 16.72 -2.41
CA LYS A 58 7.89 16.99 -3.17
C LYS A 58 8.27 15.85 -4.13
N GLN A 59 8.04 14.60 -3.71
CA GLN A 59 8.36 13.40 -4.50
C GLN A 59 7.11 12.82 -5.17
N VAL A 60 5.98 12.79 -4.46
CA VAL A 60 4.67 12.40 -4.99
C VAL A 60 3.91 13.64 -5.42
N GLN A 61 4.29 14.22 -6.55
CA GLN A 61 3.80 15.53 -6.96
C GLN A 61 2.30 15.51 -7.32
N PHE A 62 1.53 16.48 -6.82
CA PHE A 62 0.09 16.61 -7.13
C PHE A 62 -0.21 16.62 -8.63
N LYS A 63 0.71 17.18 -9.44
CA LYS A 63 0.61 17.24 -10.91
C LYS A 63 0.53 15.85 -11.58
N ASN A 64 0.94 14.80 -10.87
CA ASN A 64 0.84 13.43 -11.36
C ASN A 64 -0.58 12.86 -11.18
N THR A 65 -1.44 13.54 -10.42
CA THR A 65 -2.87 13.24 -10.32
C THR A 65 -3.66 14.07 -11.32
N LYS A 66 -4.84 13.59 -11.73
CA LYS A 66 -5.72 14.34 -12.65
C LYS A 66 -6.26 15.64 -12.03
N SER A 67 -6.42 15.69 -10.70
CA SER A 67 -6.97 16.85 -9.99
C SER A 67 -5.95 17.96 -9.74
N ALA A 68 -4.66 17.62 -9.58
CA ALA A 68 -3.57 18.53 -9.27
C ALA A 68 -3.84 19.51 -8.10
N ASP A 69 -4.69 19.12 -7.14
CA ASP A 69 -5.08 19.95 -6.00
C ASP A 69 -4.08 19.79 -4.85
N SER A 70 -3.46 20.89 -4.41
CA SER A 70 -2.45 20.90 -3.33
C SER A 70 -3.03 21.00 -1.92
N THR A 71 -4.37 21.04 -1.77
CA THR A 71 -5.05 21.18 -0.48
C THR A 71 -5.24 19.86 0.27
N TYR A 72 -4.85 18.73 -0.32
CA TYR A 72 -4.94 17.42 0.33
C TYR A 72 -3.98 17.33 1.52
N LYS A 73 -4.51 16.78 2.63
CA LYS A 73 -3.81 16.70 3.92
C LYS A 73 -3.21 15.33 4.17
N TYR A 74 -3.71 14.31 3.49
CA TYR A 74 -3.31 12.92 3.67
C TYR A 74 -2.95 12.28 2.33
N ILE A 75 -2.01 11.36 2.39
CA ILE A 75 -1.57 10.54 1.28
C ILE A 75 -1.60 9.07 1.69
N ALA A 76 -2.37 8.27 0.95
CA ALA A 76 -2.37 6.83 1.03
C ALA A 76 -1.32 6.28 0.07
N MET A 77 -0.56 5.28 0.51
CA MET A 77 0.40 4.55 -0.32
C MET A 77 0.24 3.05 -0.13
N GLY A 78 0.17 2.33 -1.24
CA GLY A 78 0.01 0.88 -1.26
C GLY A 78 0.95 0.23 -2.27
N TRP A 79 1.77 -0.71 -1.82
CA TRP A 79 2.65 -1.50 -2.68
C TRP A 79 1.94 -2.76 -3.16
N GLY A 80 2.06 -3.08 -4.44
CA GLY A 80 1.39 -4.24 -5.00
C GLY A 80 1.92 -4.67 -6.36
N ASP A 81 1.28 -5.71 -6.89
CA ASP A 81 1.56 -6.23 -8.21
C ASP A 81 1.19 -5.22 -9.31
N LYS A 82 2.15 -4.89 -10.17
CA LYS A 82 1.95 -3.89 -11.22
C LYS A 82 0.94 -4.34 -12.28
N GLY A 83 0.91 -5.62 -12.60
CA GLY A 83 -0.05 -6.19 -13.56
C GLY A 83 -1.48 -6.13 -13.04
N PHE A 84 -1.70 -6.47 -11.77
CA PHE A 84 -3.00 -6.30 -11.13
C PHE A 84 -3.44 -4.84 -11.14
N TYR A 85 -2.54 -3.91 -10.80
CA TYR A 85 -2.90 -2.50 -10.79
C TYR A 85 -3.27 -1.94 -12.16
N LEU A 86 -2.47 -2.26 -13.19
CA LEU A 86 -2.53 -1.55 -14.47
C LEU A 86 -3.28 -2.32 -15.56
N GLU A 87 -3.30 -3.65 -15.49
CA GLU A 87 -3.97 -4.50 -16.48
C GLU A 87 -5.32 -5.04 -16.00
N THR A 88 -5.65 -4.87 -14.71
CA THR A 88 -6.89 -5.41 -14.12
C THR A 88 -7.76 -4.31 -13.49
N PRO A 89 -8.26 -3.31 -14.24
CA PRO A 89 -9.14 -2.28 -13.68
C PRO A 89 -10.44 -2.87 -13.11
N ASN A 90 -10.98 -3.90 -13.79
CA ASN A 90 -12.12 -4.67 -13.30
C ASN A 90 -11.71 -6.13 -13.08
N TRP A 91 -12.39 -6.82 -12.17
CA TRP A 91 -12.18 -8.25 -11.93
C TRP A 91 -12.38 -9.11 -13.19
N SER A 92 -13.22 -8.67 -14.13
CA SER A 92 -13.41 -9.32 -15.44
C SER A 92 -12.17 -9.25 -16.33
N ASP A 93 -11.28 -8.30 -16.09
CA ASP A 93 -10.07 -8.07 -16.89
C ASP A 93 -8.89 -8.93 -16.40
N LEU A 94 -9.09 -9.69 -15.32
CA LEU A 94 -8.06 -10.53 -14.72
C LEU A 94 -7.65 -11.65 -15.67
N LYS A 95 -6.43 -11.53 -16.21
CA LYS A 95 -5.83 -12.58 -17.03
C LYS A 95 -5.19 -13.65 -16.14
N ALA A 96 -5.34 -14.91 -16.52
CA ALA A 96 -4.68 -16.03 -15.85
C ALA A 96 -3.15 -15.86 -15.80
N SER A 97 -2.55 -15.22 -16.82
CA SER A 97 -1.13 -14.92 -16.86
C SER A 97 -0.69 -13.89 -15.81
N VAL A 98 -1.52 -12.89 -15.52
CA VAL A 98 -1.28 -11.90 -14.46
C VAL A 98 -1.35 -12.59 -13.10
N ALA A 99 -2.42 -13.37 -12.86
CA ALA A 99 -2.57 -14.14 -11.63
C ALA A 99 -1.39 -15.11 -11.39
N LEU A 100 -0.93 -15.83 -12.42
CA LEU A 100 0.19 -16.76 -12.30
C LEU A 100 1.52 -16.04 -12.01
N LYS A 101 1.80 -14.92 -12.69
CA LYS A 101 3.00 -14.12 -12.45
C LYS A 101 3.03 -13.55 -11.03
N ALA A 102 1.90 -13.00 -10.60
CA ALA A 102 1.73 -12.49 -9.25
C ALA A 102 1.89 -13.60 -8.20
N ALA A 103 1.43 -14.82 -8.48
CA ALA A 103 1.59 -15.93 -7.54
C ALA A 103 3.06 -16.43 -7.45
N THR A 104 3.79 -16.40 -8.56
CA THR A 104 5.12 -17.04 -8.71
C THR A 104 6.32 -16.14 -8.41
N GLY A 105 6.12 -14.87 -8.06
CA GLY A 105 7.25 -13.96 -7.82
C GLY A 105 7.86 -13.37 -9.10
N LEU A 106 7.27 -13.65 -10.27
CA LEU A 106 7.77 -13.21 -11.57
C LEU A 106 7.21 -11.84 -11.99
N SER A 107 6.38 -11.23 -11.15
CA SER A 107 5.77 -9.94 -11.42
C SER A 107 6.59 -8.80 -10.84
N THR A 108 6.56 -7.68 -11.56
CA THR A 108 7.09 -6.40 -11.08
C THR A 108 6.05 -5.70 -10.21
N THR A 109 6.52 -4.71 -9.46
CA THR A 109 5.70 -4.05 -8.45
C THR A 109 5.55 -2.56 -8.73
N ALA A 110 4.47 -1.99 -8.21
CA ALA A 110 4.21 -0.58 -8.25
C ALA A 110 3.69 -0.10 -6.89
N ILE A 111 3.83 1.19 -6.64
CA ILE A 111 3.18 1.87 -5.52
C ILE A 111 2.03 2.69 -6.09
N HIS A 112 0.83 2.39 -5.61
CA HIS A 112 -0.34 3.23 -5.80
C HIS A 112 -0.33 4.32 -4.73
N THR A 113 -0.58 5.56 -5.15
CA THR A 113 -0.67 6.70 -4.24
C THR A 113 -2.00 7.39 -4.44
N THR A 114 -2.70 7.74 -3.36
CA THR A 114 -3.98 8.43 -3.43
C THR A 114 -4.04 9.56 -2.40
N TYR A 115 -4.44 10.75 -2.83
CA TYR A 115 -4.59 11.90 -1.95
C TYR A 115 -6.00 12.05 -1.38
N TYR A 116 -6.07 12.45 -0.10
CA TYR A 116 -7.32 12.67 0.65
C TYR A 116 -7.31 13.99 1.43
N LYS A 117 -8.47 14.67 1.51
CA LYS A 117 -8.63 15.92 2.28
C LYS A 117 -8.85 15.63 3.76
N GLN A 118 -9.57 14.55 4.04
CA GLN A 118 -9.93 14.09 5.37
C GLN A 118 -10.05 12.57 5.34
N MET A 119 -9.70 11.94 6.46
CA MET A 119 -9.90 10.51 6.66
C MET A 119 -11.21 10.27 7.40
N ARG A 120 -11.93 9.23 7.00
CA ARG A 120 -13.16 8.78 7.68
C ARG A 120 -12.88 7.43 8.31
N LEU A 121 -12.90 7.38 9.64
CA LEU A 121 -12.77 6.12 10.36
C LEU A 121 -13.96 5.21 10.10
N GLY A 122 -13.69 3.91 10.04
CA GLY A 122 -14.67 2.88 9.72
C GLY A 122 -14.10 1.50 9.96
N ASP A 123 -14.77 0.46 9.45
CA ASP A 123 -14.24 -0.90 9.48
C ASP A 123 -13.08 -1.10 8.50
N ASP A 124 -13.10 -0.32 7.44
CA ASP A 124 -12.12 -0.22 6.36
C ASP A 124 -10.98 0.76 6.65
N CYS A 125 -11.11 1.62 7.66
CA CYS A 125 -10.11 2.64 7.99
C CYS A 125 -9.91 2.76 9.50
N LYS A 126 -8.72 2.38 9.98
CA LYS A 126 -8.34 2.43 11.40
C LYS A 126 -7.18 3.39 11.60
N SER A 127 -7.31 4.29 12.59
CA SER A 127 -6.24 5.22 12.99
C SER A 127 -5.29 4.56 13.99
N ILE A 128 -4.00 4.90 13.86
CA ILE A 128 -2.93 4.46 14.75
C ILE A 128 -2.05 5.68 15.07
N MET A 129 -1.81 5.91 16.35
CA MET A 129 -0.84 6.90 16.82
C MET A 129 0.52 6.25 17.02
N ILE A 130 1.53 6.75 16.31
CA ILE A 130 2.92 6.28 16.38
C ILE A 130 3.86 7.39 16.84
N SER A 131 5.04 7.01 17.32
CA SER A 131 6.09 7.96 17.68
C SER A 131 6.77 8.53 16.44
N LYS A 132 7.44 9.68 16.60
CA LYS A 132 8.28 10.24 15.54
C LYS A 132 9.39 9.28 15.12
N ALA A 133 9.94 8.51 16.05
CA ALA A 133 10.96 7.51 15.75
C ALA A 133 10.43 6.38 14.86
N GLN A 134 9.23 5.86 15.15
CA GLN A 134 8.53 4.92 14.27
C GLN A 134 8.22 5.53 12.92
N TYR A 135 7.71 6.76 12.89
CA TYR A 135 7.41 7.44 11.62
C TYR A 135 8.67 7.65 10.76
N SER A 136 9.82 7.95 11.35
CA SER A 136 11.10 8.01 10.61
C SER A 136 11.48 6.67 9.98
N ARG A 137 11.24 5.54 10.67
CA ARG A 137 11.48 4.21 10.10
C ARG A 137 10.51 3.92 8.95
N LEU A 138 9.23 4.23 9.13
CA LEU A 138 8.21 4.09 8.10
C LEU A 138 8.53 4.94 6.86
N ILE A 139 8.94 6.21 7.05
CA ILE A 139 9.39 7.09 5.96
C ILE A 139 10.52 6.41 5.17
N ASN A 140 11.54 5.90 5.85
CA ASN A 140 12.68 5.24 5.20
C ASN A 140 12.25 3.97 4.47
N TYR A 141 11.37 3.17 5.08
CA TYR A 141 10.82 1.96 4.49
C TYR A 141 10.07 2.26 3.19
N ILE A 142 9.16 3.22 3.23
CA ILE A 142 8.38 3.64 2.07
C ILE A 142 9.30 4.23 1.00
N ASN A 143 10.23 5.12 1.37
CA ASN A 143 11.22 5.71 0.46
C ASN A 143 12.08 4.67 -0.26
N ASN A 144 12.41 3.55 0.40
CA ASN A 144 13.18 2.46 -0.18
C ASN A 144 12.32 1.51 -1.03
N SER A 145 11.00 1.57 -0.88
CA SER A 145 10.06 0.81 -1.70
C SER A 145 9.90 1.41 -3.10
N PHE A 146 10.17 2.70 -3.31
CA PHE A 146 10.12 3.35 -4.63
C PHE A 146 11.38 3.10 -5.46
N GLN A 147 11.20 2.87 -6.77
CA GLN A 147 12.26 3.10 -7.74
C GLN A 147 12.43 4.60 -7.98
N LYS A 148 13.68 5.02 -8.19
CA LYS A 148 14.06 6.43 -8.31
C LYS A 148 14.79 6.67 -9.62
N GLU A 149 14.53 7.81 -10.23
CA GLU A 149 15.35 8.33 -11.31
C GLU A 149 16.76 8.68 -10.82
N THR A 150 17.70 8.89 -11.75
CA THR A 150 19.05 9.41 -11.44
C THR A 150 19.01 10.75 -10.69
N SER A 151 17.94 11.53 -10.87
CA SER A 151 17.67 12.78 -10.16
C SER A 151 17.30 12.60 -8.68
N GLY A 152 17.03 11.37 -8.24
CA GLY A 152 16.53 11.04 -6.90
C GLY A 152 15.00 11.14 -6.73
N ASN A 153 14.28 11.55 -7.78
CA ASN A 153 12.81 11.59 -7.78
C ASN A 153 12.22 10.20 -7.95
N PHE A 154 11.04 9.96 -7.38
CA PHE A 154 10.29 8.73 -7.62
C PHE A 154 9.87 8.65 -9.09
N LEU A 155 9.98 7.47 -9.68
CA LEU A 155 9.70 7.24 -11.09
C LEU A 155 8.18 7.04 -11.32
N PRO A 156 7.44 8.01 -11.88
CA PRO A 156 6.00 7.88 -12.08
C PRO A 156 5.68 6.95 -13.26
N ILE A 157 4.62 6.16 -13.12
CA ILE A 157 4.08 5.33 -14.19
C ILE A 157 2.98 6.14 -14.90
N LYS A 158 3.21 6.46 -16.18
CA LYS A 158 2.18 7.08 -17.02
C LYS A 158 1.18 6.01 -17.44
N THR A 159 -0.07 6.15 -17.01
CA THR A 159 -1.15 5.19 -17.26
C THR A 159 -2.49 5.90 -17.23
N ASP A 160 -3.49 5.31 -17.88
CA ASP A 160 -4.89 5.71 -17.77
C ASP A 160 -5.67 4.86 -16.76
N ALA A 161 -5.04 3.83 -16.19
CA ALA A 161 -5.63 2.89 -15.22
C ALA A 161 -5.87 3.48 -13.81
N ASN A 162 -5.87 4.80 -13.65
CA ASN A 162 -6.13 5.47 -12.39
C ASN A 162 -7.53 5.12 -11.83
N TYR A 163 -7.60 4.89 -10.53
CA TYR A 163 -8.83 4.52 -9.83
C TYR A 163 -9.70 5.73 -9.52
N GLY A 164 -9.14 6.95 -9.62
CA GLY A 164 -9.85 8.19 -9.43
C GLY A 164 -9.16 9.39 -10.10
N LYS A 165 -9.36 10.57 -9.50
CA LYS A 165 -8.76 11.83 -9.96
C LYS A 165 -7.59 12.27 -9.08
N THR A 166 -7.43 11.64 -7.93
CA THR A 166 -6.50 12.06 -6.87
C THR A 166 -5.37 11.06 -6.67
N ASP A 167 -5.27 10.08 -7.57
CA ASP A 167 -4.31 9.00 -7.49
C ASP A 167 -3.31 9.00 -8.64
N ALA A 168 -2.17 8.36 -8.39
CA ALA A 168 -1.08 8.16 -9.34
C ALA A 168 -0.33 6.88 -9.00
N PHE A 169 0.36 6.32 -10.00
CA PHE A 169 1.20 5.12 -9.86
C PHE A 169 2.67 5.45 -10.02
N TYR A 170 3.52 4.70 -9.32
CA TYR A 170 4.98 4.82 -9.37
C TYR A 170 5.62 3.43 -9.43
N GLU A 171 6.79 3.35 -10.07
CA GLU A 171 7.58 2.12 -10.10
C GLU A 171 8.10 1.79 -8.69
N ALA A 172 8.05 0.50 -8.32
CA ALA A 172 8.45 0.03 -7.01
C ALA A 172 9.55 -1.04 -7.08
N ASN A 173 10.31 -1.16 -5.98
CA ASN A 173 11.31 -2.19 -5.80
C ASN A 173 10.67 -3.48 -5.28
N GLY A 174 11.28 -4.61 -5.61
CA GLY A 174 10.86 -5.94 -5.17
C GLY A 174 9.93 -6.65 -6.14
N SER A 175 9.52 -7.86 -5.75
CA SER A 175 8.70 -8.76 -6.57
C SER A 175 7.49 -9.24 -5.77
N TYR A 176 6.31 -9.17 -6.39
CA TYR A 176 5.06 -9.63 -5.77
C TYR A 176 4.95 -11.15 -5.89
N SER A 177 4.59 -11.83 -4.79
CA SER A 177 4.39 -13.29 -4.73
C SER A 177 3.25 -13.66 -3.78
N LEU A 178 2.86 -14.93 -3.72
CA LEU A 178 1.89 -15.44 -2.72
C LEU A 178 2.31 -15.16 -1.26
N PHE A 179 3.59 -14.94 -1.00
CA PHE A 179 4.12 -14.66 0.35
C PHE A 179 4.51 -13.19 0.54
N GLN A 180 4.80 -12.48 -0.55
CA GLN A 180 5.13 -11.05 -0.54
C GLN A 180 4.00 -10.26 -1.20
N THR A 181 3.05 -9.85 -0.36
CA THR A 181 1.81 -9.18 -0.78
C THR A 181 1.74 -7.75 -0.26
N CYS A 182 0.68 -7.02 -0.60
CA CYS A 182 0.37 -5.70 -0.05
C CYS A 182 0.22 -5.73 1.48
N ASN A 183 -0.40 -6.78 2.03
CA ASN A 183 -0.53 -6.95 3.48
C ASN A 183 0.83 -7.21 4.14
N THR A 184 1.69 -8.01 3.50
CA THR A 184 3.07 -8.24 3.98
C THR A 184 3.86 -6.94 4.00
N TRP A 185 3.74 -6.14 2.93
CA TRP A 185 4.39 -4.82 2.84
C TRP A 185 3.88 -3.86 3.92
N ALA A 186 2.55 -3.71 4.05
CA ALA A 186 1.95 -2.81 5.04
C ALA A 186 2.30 -3.22 6.48
N ASN A 187 2.44 -4.51 6.76
CA ASN A 187 2.81 -5.03 8.09
C ASN A 187 4.32 -4.91 8.39
N SER A 188 5.16 -4.73 7.37
CA SER A 188 6.63 -4.67 7.55
C SER A 188 7.17 -3.25 7.75
N GLY A 189 6.37 -2.23 7.40
CA GLY A 189 6.72 -0.82 7.55
C GLY A 189 6.40 -0.27 8.93
#